data_AF-X1H471-F1
#
_entry.id   AF-X1H471-F1
#
_cell.length_a   1.000
_cell.length_b   1.000
_cell.length_c   1.000
_cell.angle_alpha   90.00
_cell.angle_beta   90.00
_cell.angle_gamma   90.00
#
_symmetry.space_group_name_H-M   'P 1'
#
loop_
_entity.id
_entity.type
_entity.pdbx_description
1 polymer ?
#
loop_
_entity_poly.entity_id
_entity_poly.type
_entity_poly.pdbx_seq_one_letter_code
_entity_poly.pdbx_strand_id
1 'polypeptide(L)'
;ADNKIGRELLKEAEDAKRGDLLKSMTPFLFTLYGTNCYLDIGMALGDTPAHYFTKNEFFAEKLTGKTLREEYPVLDYGCAGCTMRCGKTTIVEHEGKEIEVDGPEYESVAAFGPLCGVNDSKEVILAHHMCNVYGFDTISGGVSIAFLIYLVENNLGIDKIKSHLKDIEIGEIKWGNGNLLLKLIDKIAKKEGIGKVLSEGVRTMAKEFDVDPELAAHVKGLEMPMHDPRAFAGQALSYITCYVGASHEKCDWFAA
;
A
#
# COMPACT_ATOMS: atom_id res chain seq x y z
N ALA A 1 -24.61 19.93 19.29
CA ALA A 1 -23.54 18.99 19.68
C ALA A 1 -24.11 17.78 20.40
N ASP A 2 -25.08 17.93 21.31
CA ASP A 2 -25.94 16.82 21.74
C ASP A 2 -27.41 17.30 21.81
N ASN A 3 -28.03 17.40 20.63
CA ASN A 3 -29.44 17.78 20.52
C ASN A 3 -30.23 16.62 19.88
N LYS A 4 -31.56 16.63 20.05
CA LYS A 4 -32.45 15.60 19.53
C LYS A 4 -32.21 15.33 18.03
N ILE A 5 -32.04 16.42 17.26
CA ILE A 5 -31.75 16.36 15.81
C ILE A 5 -30.45 15.60 15.54
N GLY A 6 -29.36 15.87 16.26
CA GLY A 6 -28.09 15.17 16.08
C GLY A 6 -28.19 13.67 16.37
N ARG A 7 -28.97 13.27 17.40
CA ARG A 7 -29.22 11.86 17.71
C ARG A 7 -30.08 11.17 16.64
N GLU A 8 -31.07 11.87 16.11
CA GLU A 8 -31.90 11.37 15.00
C GLU A 8 -31.07 11.18 13.73
N LEU A 9 -30.23 12.16 13.37
CA LEU A 9 -29.33 12.05 12.20
C LEU A 9 -28.29 10.93 12.35
N LEU A 10 -27.74 10.72 13.55
CA LEU A 10 -26.83 9.59 13.81
C LEU A 10 -27.55 8.25 13.62
N LYS A 11 -28.78 8.15 14.13
CA LYS A 11 -29.60 6.94 13.97
C LYS A 11 -29.92 6.69 12.49
N GLU A 12 -30.32 7.72 11.74
CA GLU A 12 -30.56 7.60 10.31
C GLU A 12 -29.32 7.15 9.54
N ALA A 13 -28.13 7.66 9.90
CA ALA A 13 -26.88 7.24 9.29
C ALA A 13 -26.51 5.78 9.64
N GLU A 14 -26.78 5.33 10.87
CA GLU A 14 -26.61 3.92 11.27
C GLU A 14 -27.59 2.99 10.53
N ASP A 15 -28.86 3.38 10.43
CA ASP A 15 -29.90 2.62 9.74
C ASP A 15 -29.60 2.54 8.24
N ALA A 16 -29.05 3.60 7.64
CA ALA A 16 -28.58 3.59 6.25
C ALA A 16 -27.43 2.60 6.02
N LYS A 17 -26.49 2.50 6.97
CA LYS A 17 -25.37 1.53 6.93
C LYS A 17 -25.83 0.09 7.12
N ARG A 18 -26.85 -0.15 7.96
CA ARG A 18 -27.41 -1.48 8.26
C ARG A 18 -28.56 -1.91 7.34
N GLY A 19 -28.97 -1.04 6.43
CA GLY A 19 -30.11 -1.27 5.54
C GLY A 19 -29.91 -2.42 4.55
N ASP A 20 -30.73 -2.44 3.50
CA ASP A 20 -30.73 -3.50 2.49
C ASP A 20 -29.33 -3.75 1.88
N LEU A 21 -29.08 -4.99 1.44
CA LEU A 21 -27.80 -5.53 1.02
C LEU A 21 -27.07 -4.63 0.01
N LEU A 22 -27.78 -4.04 -0.94
CA LEU A 22 -27.20 -3.12 -1.93
C LEU A 22 -26.70 -1.81 -1.32
N LYS A 23 -27.34 -1.32 -0.25
CA LYS A 23 -26.94 -0.11 0.47
C LYS A 23 -25.85 -0.38 1.52
N SER A 24 -25.75 -1.62 1.98
CA SER A 24 -24.85 -2.04 3.05
C SER A 24 -23.66 -2.87 2.57
N MET A 25 -23.55 -3.19 1.28
CA MET A 25 -22.46 -4.02 0.73
C MET A 25 -21.07 -3.44 1.03
N THR A 26 -20.83 -2.16 0.72
CA THR A 26 -19.54 -1.52 1.00
C THR A 26 -19.23 -1.47 2.49
N PRO A 27 -20.16 -1.02 3.37
CA PRO A 27 -19.99 -1.15 4.81
C PRO A 27 -19.69 -2.56 5.30
N PHE A 28 -20.40 -3.55 4.78
CA PHE A 28 -20.23 -4.95 5.12
C PHE A 28 -18.83 -5.44 4.74
N LEU A 29 -18.37 -5.15 3.53
CA LEU A 29 -17.02 -5.51 3.06
C LEU A 29 -15.93 -4.83 3.88
N PHE A 30 -16.10 -3.56 4.25
CA PHE A 30 -15.13 -2.88 5.12
C PHE A 30 -15.10 -3.45 6.54
N THR A 31 -16.25 -3.74 7.13
CA THR A 31 -16.28 -4.43 8.43
C THR A 31 -15.60 -5.80 8.31
N LEU A 32 -15.96 -6.57 7.29
CA LEU A 32 -15.48 -7.93 7.13
C LEU A 32 -14.01 -7.97 6.72
N TYR A 33 -13.55 -7.29 5.69
CA TYR A 33 -12.19 -7.46 5.15
C TYR A 33 -11.31 -6.23 5.29
N GLY A 34 -11.80 -5.16 5.92
CA GLY A 34 -11.09 -3.88 5.98
C GLY A 34 -11.03 -3.24 4.60
N THR A 35 -10.13 -2.28 4.40
CA THR A 35 -9.92 -1.70 3.06
C THR A 35 -9.36 -2.72 2.08
N ASN A 36 -8.63 -3.74 2.56
CA ASN A 36 -8.08 -4.83 1.77
C ASN A 36 -9.14 -5.76 1.13
N CYS A 37 -10.44 -5.47 1.32
CA CYS A 37 -11.52 -6.01 0.50
C CYS A 37 -11.39 -5.66 -0.99
N TYR A 38 -10.62 -4.63 -1.32
CA TYR A 38 -10.51 -4.10 -2.67
C TYR A 38 -9.42 -4.78 -3.52
N LEU A 39 -8.50 -5.56 -2.93
CA LEU A 39 -7.30 -6.02 -3.65
C LEU A 39 -7.60 -6.80 -4.94
N ASP A 40 -8.42 -7.83 -4.83
CA ASP A 40 -8.84 -8.70 -5.92
C ASP A 40 -9.88 -8.04 -6.83
N ILE A 41 -10.73 -7.17 -6.29
CA ILE A 41 -11.64 -6.32 -7.07
C ILE A 41 -10.84 -5.39 -7.99
N GLY A 42 -9.90 -4.63 -7.44
CA GLY A 42 -9.05 -3.71 -8.18
C GLY A 42 -8.18 -4.44 -9.20
N MET A 43 -7.66 -5.63 -8.88
CA MET A 43 -6.97 -6.48 -9.87
C MET A 43 -7.89 -6.85 -11.04
N ALA A 44 -9.12 -7.31 -10.77
CA ALA A 44 -10.08 -7.69 -11.81
C ALA A 44 -10.51 -6.50 -12.69
N LEU A 45 -10.51 -5.28 -12.13
CA LEU A 45 -10.78 -4.03 -12.84
C LEU A 45 -9.55 -3.47 -13.57
N GLY A 46 -8.37 -4.07 -13.37
CA GLY A 46 -7.10 -3.57 -13.90
C GLY A 46 -6.57 -2.30 -13.21
N ASP A 47 -7.10 -1.98 -12.03
CA ASP A 47 -6.79 -0.80 -11.22
C ASP A 47 -5.64 -1.04 -10.24
N THR A 48 -5.57 -2.20 -9.58
CA THR A 48 -4.46 -2.48 -8.65
C THR A 48 -3.18 -2.76 -9.46
N PRO A 49 -2.10 -1.97 -9.29
CA PRO A 49 -0.87 -2.15 -10.05
C PRO A 49 0.01 -3.25 -9.47
N ALA A 50 0.88 -3.81 -10.31
CA ALA A 50 1.88 -4.79 -9.95
C ALA A 50 3.21 -4.50 -10.67
N HIS A 51 4.32 -4.96 -10.08
CA HIS A 51 5.68 -4.83 -10.63
C HIS A 51 5.98 -3.40 -11.08
N TYR A 52 5.94 -2.44 -10.14
CA TYR A 52 6.13 -1.01 -10.39
C TYR A 52 5.26 -0.44 -11.53
N PHE A 53 3.94 -0.58 -11.42
CA PHE A 53 2.97 -0.08 -12.40
C PHE A 53 3.18 -0.59 -13.84
N THR A 54 3.96 -1.66 -14.04
CA THR A 54 4.16 -2.24 -15.39
C THR A 54 3.15 -3.32 -15.72
N LYS A 55 2.48 -3.88 -14.71
CA LYS A 55 1.45 -4.91 -14.82
C LYS A 55 0.26 -4.57 -13.94
N ASN A 56 -0.88 -5.21 -14.21
CA ASN A 56 -2.11 -5.13 -13.41
C ASN A 56 -2.71 -6.53 -13.12
N GLU A 57 -2.09 -7.59 -13.65
CA GLU A 57 -2.43 -8.98 -13.34
C GLU A 57 -1.37 -9.60 -12.43
N PHE A 58 -1.81 -10.22 -11.34
CA PHE A 58 -0.96 -10.89 -10.35
C PHE A 58 -1.74 -11.96 -9.59
N PHE A 59 -1.05 -12.75 -8.77
CA PHE A 59 -1.71 -13.77 -7.94
C PHE A 59 -2.19 -13.15 -6.62
N ALA A 60 -3.37 -12.54 -6.63
CA ALA A 60 -3.91 -11.85 -5.43
C ALA A 60 -4.29 -12.80 -4.28
N GLU A 61 -4.53 -14.09 -4.56
CA GLU A 61 -5.13 -15.05 -3.63
C GLU A 61 -4.47 -15.03 -2.25
N LYS A 62 -3.15 -15.01 -2.17
CA LYS A 62 -2.44 -15.05 -0.87
C LYS A 62 -2.46 -13.74 -0.09
N LEU A 63 -2.93 -12.65 -0.67
CA LEU A 63 -2.82 -11.30 -0.10
C LEU A 63 -4.19 -10.65 0.18
N THR A 64 -5.29 -11.31 -0.22
CA THR A 64 -6.65 -10.75 -0.05
C THR A 64 -7.04 -10.61 1.42
N GLY A 65 -7.98 -9.71 1.72
CA GLY A 65 -8.56 -9.60 3.06
C GLY A 65 -9.26 -10.88 3.54
N LYS A 66 -9.73 -11.73 2.60
CA LYS A 66 -10.25 -13.07 2.91
C LYS A 66 -9.15 -13.97 3.47
N THR A 67 -8.03 -14.09 2.75
CA THR A 67 -6.90 -14.92 3.17
C THR A 67 -6.31 -14.46 4.49
N LEU A 68 -6.22 -13.14 4.69
CA LEU A 68 -5.79 -12.57 5.97
C LEU A 68 -6.59 -13.12 7.15
N ARG A 69 -7.90 -13.31 7.01
CA ARG A 69 -8.76 -13.89 8.07
C ARG A 69 -8.74 -15.40 8.16
N GLU A 70 -8.47 -16.09 7.04
CA GLU A 70 -8.40 -17.55 7.02
C GLU A 70 -7.08 -18.05 7.63
N GLU A 71 -6.00 -17.29 7.47
CA GLU A 71 -4.65 -17.68 7.90
C GLU A 71 -4.21 -17.07 9.24
N TYR A 72 -4.75 -15.90 9.62
CA TYR A 72 -4.32 -15.19 10.83
C TYR A 72 -5.51 -14.87 11.76
N PRO A 73 -5.28 -14.80 13.09
CA PRO A 73 -6.24 -14.19 13.99
C PRO A 73 -6.36 -12.68 13.69
N VAL A 74 -7.56 -12.24 13.34
CA VAL A 74 -7.85 -10.84 12.98
C VAL A 74 -8.99 -10.30 13.83
N LEU A 75 -8.73 -9.21 14.55
CA LEU A 75 -9.70 -8.49 15.35
C LEU A 75 -10.14 -7.20 14.64
N ASP A 76 -11.41 -6.84 14.80
CA ASP A 76 -11.97 -5.60 14.23
C ASP A 76 -11.98 -4.48 15.25
N TYR A 77 -11.50 -3.30 14.87
CA TYR A 77 -11.61 -2.10 15.68
C TYR A 77 -12.14 -0.92 14.86
N GLY A 78 -12.71 0.06 15.56
CA GLY A 78 -13.18 1.31 14.94
C GLY A 78 -12.47 2.50 15.55
N CYS A 79 -12.26 3.53 14.73
CA CYS A 79 -11.87 4.85 15.22
C CYS A 79 -12.94 5.41 16.19
N ALA A 80 -12.62 6.49 16.90
CA ALA A 80 -13.51 7.08 17.89
C ALA A 80 -14.92 7.38 17.30
N GLY A 81 -15.95 6.73 17.85
CA GLY A 81 -17.35 6.88 17.41
C GLY A 81 -17.71 6.17 16.10
N CYS A 82 -16.79 5.44 15.47
CA CYS A 82 -17.03 4.78 14.20
C CYS A 82 -17.71 3.41 14.37
N THR A 83 -18.89 3.25 13.76
CA THR A 83 -19.65 1.99 13.77
C THR A 83 -19.27 1.02 12.65
N MET A 84 -18.45 1.45 11.68
CA MET A 84 -18.02 0.63 10.54
C MET A 84 -16.96 -0.39 10.92
N ARG A 85 -16.04 0.01 11.81
CA ARG A 85 -14.93 -0.83 12.31
C ARG A 85 -14.10 -1.46 11.18
N CYS A 86 -13.67 -0.63 10.23
CA CYS A 86 -12.84 -1.09 9.11
C CYS A 86 -11.42 -1.49 9.55
N GLY A 87 -10.90 -0.87 10.61
CA GLY A 87 -9.59 -1.17 11.17
C GLY A 87 -9.45 -2.62 11.57
N LYS A 88 -8.27 -3.19 11.32
CA LYS A 88 -7.93 -4.59 11.59
C LYS A 88 -6.73 -4.64 12.52
N THR A 89 -6.75 -5.55 13.48
CA THR A 89 -5.56 -5.94 14.23
C THR A 89 -5.26 -7.38 13.89
N THR A 90 -4.16 -7.61 13.18
CA THR A 90 -3.70 -8.93 12.76
C THR A 90 -2.65 -9.43 13.74
N ILE A 91 -2.79 -10.66 14.22
CA ILE A 91 -1.78 -11.32 15.07
C ILE A 91 -0.92 -12.22 14.19
N VAL A 92 0.39 -12.01 14.22
CA VAL A 92 1.35 -12.78 13.43
C VAL A 92 2.55 -13.21 14.28
N GLU A 93 3.09 -14.40 14.01
CA GLU A 93 4.33 -14.85 14.64
C GLU A 93 5.55 -14.27 13.91
N HIS A 94 6.42 -13.57 14.63
CA HIS A 94 7.71 -13.10 14.13
C HIS A 94 8.82 -13.49 15.12
N GLU A 95 9.85 -14.17 14.63
CA GLU A 95 11.00 -14.61 15.45
C GLU A 95 10.59 -15.38 16.73
N GLY A 96 9.58 -16.25 16.63
CA GLY A 96 9.07 -17.06 17.75
C GLY A 96 8.25 -16.28 18.79
N LYS A 97 7.82 -15.06 18.48
CA LYS A 97 6.92 -14.25 19.31
C LYS A 97 5.69 -13.85 18.50
N GLU A 98 4.53 -13.91 19.13
CA GLU A 98 3.34 -13.27 18.57
C GLU A 98 3.44 -11.76 18.72
N ILE A 99 3.16 -11.04 17.64
CA ILE A 99 3.08 -9.59 17.61
C ILE A 99 1.69 -9.18 17.09
N GLU A 100 1.18 -8.08 17.64
CA GLU A 100 -0.04 -7.43 17.18
C GLU A 100 0.32 -6.35 16.16
N VAL A 101 -0.31 -6.43 14.98
CA VAL A 101 -0.11 -5.48 13.89
C VAL A 101 -1.44 -4.77 13.64
N ASP A 102 -1.46 -3.45 13.80
CA ASP A 102 -2.53 -2.61 13.26
C ASP A 102 -2.45 -2.66 11.73
N GLY A 103 -3.54 -3.03 11.05
CA GLY A 103 -3.61 -3.29 9.62
C GLY A 103 -3.38 -4.77 9.22
N PRO A 104 -2.92 -5.04 7.98
CA PRO A 104 -2.56 -4.06 6.95
C PRO A 104 -3.77 -3.51 6.18
N GLU A 105 -3.69 -2.24 5.78
CA GLU A 105 -4.64 -1.60 4.87
C GLU A 105 -4.33 -1.94 3.41
N TYR A 106 -5.31 -1.79 2.51
CA TYR A 106 -5.20 -2.09 1.08
C TYR A 106 -3.94 -1.49 0.43
N GLU A 107 -3.73 -0.19 0.60
CA GLU A 107 -2.59 0.53 0.01
C GLU A 107 -1.26 -0.07 0.43
N SER A 108 -1.12 -0.45 1.71
CA SER A 108 0.09 -1.11 2.21
C SER A 108 0.25 -2.51 1.65
N VAL A 109 -0.84 -3.28 1.55
CA VAL A 109 -0.81 -4.63 0.97
C VAL A 109 -0.41 -4.55 -0.50
N ALA A 110 -1.02 -3.64 -1.27
CA ALA A 110 -0.74 -3.49 -2.68
C ALA A 110 0.68 -2.94 -2.95
N ALA A 111 1.15 -1.97 -2.16
CA ALA A 111 2.48 -1.37 -2.31
C ALA A 111 3.63 -2.34 -1.98
N PHE A 112 3.47 -3.19 -0.96
CA PHE A 112 4.51 -4.15 -0.56
C PHE A 112 4.34 -5.54 -1.16
N GLY A 113 3.11 -5.91 -1.55
CA GLY A 113 2.80 -7.16 -2.22
C GLY A 113 2.99 -7.06 -3.74
N PRO A 114 1.90 -6.91 -4.52
CA PRO A 114 1.95 -6.95 -5.98
C PRO A 114 2.88 -5.92 -6.61
N LEU A 115 2.97 -4.70 -6.08
CA LEU A 115 3.85 -3.67 -6.64
C LEU A 115 5.33 -4.07 -6.56
N CYS A 116 5.74 -4.74 -5.47
CA CYS A 116 7.09 -5.30 -5.28
C CYS A 116 7.20 -6.77 -5.75
N GLY A 117 6.12 -7.35 -6.25
CA GLY A 117 6.02 -8.76 -6.67
C GLY A 117 6.05 -9.78 -5.53
N VAL A 118 5.92 -9.35 -4.27
CA VAL A 118 5.91 -10.23 -3.08
C VAL A 118 4.52 -10.85 -2.93
N ASN A 119 4.48 -12.17 -2.79
CA ASN A 119 3.23 -12.94 -2.71
C ASN A 119 3.19 -13.80 -1.44
N ASP A 120 3.53 -13.19 -0.31
CA ASP A 120 3.52 -13.79 1.01
C ASP A 120 2.89 -12.81 2.00
N SER A 121 1.76 -13.21 2.60
CA SER A 121 1.02 -12.35 3.53
C SER A 121 1.86 -11.99 4.76
N LYS A 122 2.67 -12.92 5.27
CA LYS A 122 3.48 -12.68 6.48
C LYS A 122 4.52 -11.60 6.21
N GLU A 123 5.23 -11.68 5.08
CA GLU A 123 6.21 -10.66 4.69
C GLU A 123 5.56 -9.28 4.50
N VAL A 124 4.36 -9.22 3.91
CA VAL A 124 3.62 -7.96 3.71
C VAL A 124 3.09 -7.37 5.03
N ILE A 125 2.55 -8.20 5.93
CA ILE A 125 2.11 -7.79 7.27
C ILE A 125 3.30 -7.21 8.05
N LEU A 126 4.47 -7.87 7.99
CA LEU A 126 5.68 -7.40 8.66
C LEU A 126 6.20 -6.10 8.06
N ALA A 127 6.20 -5.97 6.73
CA ALA A 127 6.57 -4.73 6.04
C ALA A 127 5.70 -3.55 6.48
N HIS A 128 4.38 -3.77 6.54
CA HIS A 128 3.43 -2.79 7.06
C HIS A 128 3.72 -2.44 8.52
N HIS A 129 3.90 -3.45 9.38
CA HIS A 129 4.21 -3.25 10.80
C HIS A 129 5.48 -2.43 11.01
N MET A 130 6.54 -2.72 10.26
CA MET A 130 7.80 -1.97 10.34
C MET A 130 7.61 -0.50 9.97
N CYS A 131 6.78 -0.19 8.97
CA CYS A 131 6.47 1.20 8.62
C CYS A 131 5.70 1.91 9.73
N ASN A 132 4.75 1.23 10.39
CA ASN A 132 4.05 1.77 11.55
C ASN A 132 5.00 2.05 12.72
N VAL A 133 5.93 1.13 13.01
CA VAL A 133 6.92 1.28 14.10
C VAL A 133 7.93 2.38 13.80
N TYR A 134 8.43 2.44 12.57
CA TYR A 134 9.41 3.45 12.17
C TYR A 134 8.80 4.82 11.86
N GLY A 135 7.50 4.88 11.58
CA GLY A 135 6.75 6.11 11.35
C GLY A 135 6.97 6.72 9.96
N PHE A 136 6.94 5.92 8.90
CA PHE A 136 6.97 6.42 7.52
C PHE A 136 5.90 5.78 6.63
N ASP A 137 5.59 6.43 5.51
CA ASP A 137 4.49 6.07 4.62
C ASP A 137 4.74 4.77 3.85
N THR A 138 3.78 3.85 3.92
CA THR A 138 3.82 2.57 3.22
C THR A 138 3.75 2.71 1.70
N ILE A 139 3.00 3.69 1.18
CA ILE A 139 2.86 3.88 -0.27
C ILE A 139 4.19 4.35 -0.82
N SER A 140 4.71 5.47 -0.31
CA SER A 140 5.97 6.05 -0.76
C SER A 140 7.14 5.08 -0.56
N GLY A 141 7.17 4.34 0.56
CA GLY A 141 8.16 3.31 0.83
C GLY A 141 8.09 2.16 -0.18
N GLY A 142 6.90 1.60 -0.41
CA GLY A 142 6.71 0.49 -1.36
C GLY A 142 6.99 0.89 -2.80
N VAL A 143 6.55 2.08 -3.23
CA VAL A 143 6.81 2.62 -4.57
C VAL A 143 8.31 2.87 -4.77
N SER A 144 9.01 3.39 -3.77
CA SER A 144 10.47 3.58 -3.83
C SER A 144 11.22 2.23 -3.95
N ILE A 145 10.82 1.22 -3.19
CA ILE A 145 11.42 -0.12 -3.28
C ILE A 145 11.11 -0.77 -4.63
N ALA A 146 9.86 -0.70 -5.09
CA ALA A 146 9.46 -1.22 -6.39
C ALA A 146 10.20 -0.51 -7.54
N PHE A 147 10.44 0.80 -7.43
CA PHE A 147 11.22 1.53 -8.43
C PHE A 147 12.67 1.03 -8.50
N LEU A 148 13.31 0.82 -7.33
CA LEU A 148 14.65 0.24 -7.28
C LEU A 148 14.69 -1.13 -7.98
N ILE A 149 13.73 -2.01 -7.70
CA ILE A 149 13.65 -3.32 -8.33
C ILE A 149 13.47 -3.19 -9.85
N TYR A 150 12.56 -2.31 -10.29
CA TYR A 150 12.33 -2.04 -11.71
C TYR A 150 13.61 -1.57 -12.43
N LEU A 151 14.36 -0.64 -11.84
CA LEU A 151 15.60 -0.14 -12.44
C LEU A 151 16.65 -1.26 -12.57
N VAL A 152 16.80 -2.09 -11.54
CA VAL A 152 17.76 -3.21 -11.58
C VAL A 152 17.36 -4.25 -12.63
N GLU A 153 16.10 -4.67 -12.68
CA GLU A 153 15.59 -5.66 -13.63
C GLU A 153 15.69 -5.20 -15.09
N ASN A 154 15.65 -3.87 -15.32
CA ASN A 154 15.80 -3.28 -16.66
C ASN A 154 17.23 -2.80 -16.97
N ASN A 155 18.21 -3.10 -16.12
CA ASN A 155 19.61 -2.69 -16.28
C ASN A 155 19.81 -1.15 -16.38
N LEU A 156 19.03 -0.38 -15.62
CA LEU A 156 19.07 1.09 -15.60
C LEU A 156 19.78 1.60 -14.35
N GLY A 157 20.68 2.58 -14.49
CA GLY A 157 21.37 3.22 -13.36
C GLY A 157 22.27 2.29 -12.53
N ILE A 158 22.63 1.12 -13.06
CA ILE A 158 23.26 0.02 -12.32
C ILE A 158 24.54 0.42 -11.59
N ASP A 159 25.41 1.19 -12.23
CA ASP A 159 26.69 1.59 -11.63
C ASP A 159 26.47 2.52 -10.42
N LYS A 160 25.50 3.43 -10.52
CA LYS A 160 25.10 4.31 -9.42
C LYS A 160 24.46 3.51 -8.29
N ILE A 161 23.50 2.64 -8.61
CA ILE A 161 22.85 1.77 -7.62
C ILE A 161 23.91 0.96 -6.86
N LYS A 162 24.82 0.27 -7.57
CA LYS A 162 25.92 -0.50 -6.96
C LYS A 162 26.79 0.32 -6.02
N SER A 163 27.03 1.60 -6.33
CA SER A 163 27.85 2.48 -5.47
C SER A 163 27.21 2.76 -4.09
N HIS A 164 25.89 2.60 -3.97
CA HIS A 164 25.16 2.73 -2.70
C HIS A 164 24.90 1.38 -2.01
N LEU A 165 25.06 0.26 -2.71
CA LEU A 165 24.96 -1.07 -2.12
C LEU A 165 26.20 -1.35 -1.26
N LYS A 166 25.99 -1.82 -0.03
CA LYS A 166 27.07 -2.22 0.88
C LYS A 166 26.99 -3.69 1.25
N ASP A 167 25.81 -4.11 1.67
CA ASP A 167 25.52 -5.41 2.26
C ASP A 167 24.36 -6.13 1.55
N ILE A 168 23.96 -5.63 0.39
CA ILE A 168 22.94 -6.23 -0.49
C ILE A 168 23.62 -6.46 -1.83
N GLU A 169 23.61 -7.70 -2.30
CA GLU A 169 24.07 -8.00 -3.65
C GLU A 169 23.01 -7.57 -4.66
N ILE A 170 23.45 -7.03 -5.81
CA ILE A 170 22.51 -6.56 -6.83
C ILE A 170 21.59 -7.68 -7.34
N GLY A 171 22.06 -8.93 -7.34
CA GLY A 171 21.25 -10.09 -7.75
C GLY A 171 20.15 -10.47 -6.75
N GLU A 172 20.18 -9.94 -5.53
CA GLU A 172 19.08 -10.07 -4.57
C GLU A 172 17.92 -9.15 -4.92
N ILE A 173 18.19 -8.03 -5.63
CA ILE A 173 17.22 -7.00 -6.00
C ILE A 173 16.41 -7.47 -7.20
N LYS A 174 15.39 -8.26 -6.92
CA LYS A 174 14.45 -8.84 -7.89
C LYS A 174 13.05 -8.89 -7.31
N TRP A 175 12.07 -9.03 -8.19
CA TRP A 175 10.67 -9.18 -7.81
C TRP A 175 10.45 -10.37 -6.87
N GLY A 176 9.57 -10.20 -5.88
CA GLY A 176 9.13 -11.28 -5.00
C GLY A 176 10.13 -11.72 -3.92
N ASN A 177 11.19 -10.94 -3.68
CA ASN A 177 12.11 -11.19 -2.58
C ASN A 177 11.66 -10.43 -1.31
N GLY A 178 10.78 -11.02 -0.49
CA GLY A 178 10.28 -10.32 0.71
C GLY A 178 11.29 -10.19 1.86
N ASN A 179 12.27 -11.09 1.98
CA ASN A 179 13.41 -10.87 2.90
C ASN A 179 14.19 -9.59 2.54
N LEU A 180 14.41 -9.34 1.24
CA LEU A 180 15.01 -8.09 0.78
C LEU A 180 14.10 -6.90 1.09
N LEU A 181 12.79 -7.03 0.87
CA LEU A 181 11.81 -5.98 1.18
C LEU A 181 11.95 -5.51 2.64
N LEU A 182 11.91 -6.42 3.60
CA LEU A 182 12.05 -6.10 5.04
C LEU A 182 13.40 -5.44 5.34
N LYS A 183 14.48 -5.96 4.73
CA LYS A 183 15.83 -5.38 4.88
C LYS A 183 15.93 -3.97 4.30
N LEU A 184 15.28 -3.68 3.18
CA LEU A 184 15.26 -2.34 2.57
C LEU A 184 14.46 -1.36 3.42
N ILE A 185 13.31 -1.77 3.97
CA ILE A 185 12.50 -0.96 4.91
C ILE A 185 13.33 -0.56 6.12
N ASP A 186 14.07 -1.50 6.72
CA ASP A 186 14.98 -1.21 7.84
C ASP A 186 16.06 -0.19 7.48
N LYS A 187 16.65 -0.32 6.28
CA LYS A 187 17.67 0.62 5.77
C LYS A 187 17.11 1.99 5.45
N ILE A 188 15.88 2.08 4.95
CA ILE A 188 15.18 3.35 4.71
C ILE A 188 15.01 4.07 6.04
N ALA A 189 14.48 3.38 7.06
CA ALA A 189 14.25 3.94 8.39
C ALA A 189 15.55 4.48 9.02
N LYS A 190 16.65 3.73 8.87
CA LYS A 190 17.97 4.10 9.41
C LYS A 190 18.78 5.03 8.50
N LYS A 191 18.31 5.32 7.29
CA LYS A 191 19.02 6.05 6.23
C LYS A 191 20.42 5.48 5.96
N GLU A 192 20.54 4.15 5.88
CA GLU A 192 21.81 3.44 5.71
C GLU A 192 22.02 2.92 4.29
N GLY A 193 23.19 3.22 3.70
CA GLY A 193 23.55 2.75 2.35
C GLY A 193 22.53 3.20 1.31
N ILE A 194 22.04 2.26 0.50
CA ILE A 194 20.97 2.48 -0.48
C ILE A 194 19.69 3.05 0.16
N GLY A 195 19.40 2.71 1.43
CA GLY A 195 18.24 3.22 2.17
C GLY A 195 18.23 4.75 2.32
N LYS A 196 19.42 5.39 2.33
CA LYS A 196 19.50 6.86 2.31
C LYS A 196 18.87 7.44 1.05
N VAL A 197 19.10 6.83 -0.11
CA VAL A 197 18.57 7.31 -1.39
C VAL A 197 17.07 7.01 -1.50
N LEU A 198 16.66 5.80 -1.11
CA LEU A 198 15.23 5.41 -1.12
C LEU A 198 14.39 6.28 -0.16
N SER A 199 14.97 6.75 0.95
CA SER A 199 14.26 7.61 1.90
C SER A 199 13.91 9.01 1.38
N GLU A 200 14.41 9.39 0.21
CA GLU A 200 14.20 10.72 -0.40
C GLU A 200 13.17 10.70 -1.55
N GLY A 201 12.51 9.55 -1.79
CA GLY A 201 11.42 9.38 -2.76
C GLY A 201 11.86 9.24 -4.22
N VAL A 202 10.96 8.74 -5.06
CA VAL A 202 11.27 8.32 -6.45
C VAL A 202 11.75 9.48 -7.33
N ARG A 203 11.26 10.70 -7.07
CA ARG A 203 11.70 11.91 -7.77
C ARG A 203 13.19 12.20 -7.55
N THR A 204 13.67 11.96 -6.34
CA THR A 204 15.08 12.16 -5.97
C THR A 204 15.91 10.96 -6.41
N MET A 205 15.38 9.75 -6.24
CA MET A 205 16.03 8.52 -6.70
C MET A 205 16.38 8.57 -8.19
N ALA A 206 15.46 9.05 -9.05
CA ALA A 206 15.71 9.13 -10.48
C ALA A 206 16.94 10.00 -10.82
N LYS A 207 17.11 11.11 -10.07
CA LYS A 207 18.28 11.99 -10.23
C LYS A 207 19.56 11.35 -9.68
N GLU A 208 19.50 10.74 -8.50
CA GLU A 208 20.68 10.15 -7.84
C GLU A 208 21.22 8.95 -8.64
N PHE A 209 20.32 8.15 -9.23
CA PHE A 209 20.68 7.01 -10.05
C PHE A 209 20.97 7.35 -11.51
N ASP A 210 20.88 8.62 -11.89
CA ASP A 210 21.13 9.12 -13.26
C ASP A 210 20.27 8.39 -14.31
N VAL A 211 18.97 8.26 -14.02
CA VAL A 211 17.98 7.64 -14.90
C VAL A 211 16.95 8.68 -15.36
N ASP A 212 16.21 8.35 -16.41
CA ASP A 212 15.16 9.22 -16.94
C ASP A 212 14.12 9.57 -15.84
N PRO A 213 13.93 10.87 -15.51
CA PRO A 213 12.94 11.29 -14.53
C PRO A 213 11.50 10.84 -14.83
N GLU A 214 11.16 10.62 -16.11
CA GLU A 214 9.82 10.16 -16.52
C GLU A 214 9.54 8.71 -16.10
N LEU A 215 10.56 7.95 -15.69
CA LEU A 215 10.39 6.62 -15.11
C LEU A 215 9.87 6.69 -13.67
N ALA A 216 10.01 7.82 -12.98
CA ALA A 216 9.59 7.97 -11.59
C ALA A 216 8.08 8.25 -11.49
N ALA A 217 7.31 7.24 -11.07
CA ALA A 217 5.87 7.32 -10.90
C ALA A 217 5.46 8.25 -9.73
N HIS A 218 5.31 9.55 -10.01
CA HIS A 218 4.89 10.55 -9.03
C HIS A 218 4.08 11.69 -9.66
N VAL A 219 3.31 12.43 -8.86
CA VAL A 219 2.78 13.75 -9.22
C VAL A 219 3.20 14.77 -8.18
N LYS A 220 3.82 15.88 -8.61
CA LYS A 220 4.41 16.93 -7.74
C LYS A 220 5.50 16.40 -6.78
N GLY A 221 6.00 15.18 -7.01
CA GLY A 221 7.00 14.51 -6.18
C GLY A 221 6.42 13.57 -5.14
N LEU A 222 5.09 13.46 -5.01
CA LEU A 222 4.44 12.43 -4.21
C LEU A 222 4.19 11.18 -5.07
N GLU A 223 4.62 10.04 -4.57
CA GLU A 223 4.50 8.73 -5.19
C GLU A 223 3.04 8.40 -5.55
N MET A 224 2.85 7.73 -6.70
CA MET A 224 1.54 7.26 -7.13
C MET A 224 0.97 6.22 -6.15
N PRO A 225 -0.31 6.32 -5.73
CA PRO A 225 -0.95 5.32 -4.88
C PRO A 225 -1.39 4.09 -5.69
N MET A 226 -1.96 3.08 -5.02
CA MET A 226 -2.22 1.77 -5.61
C MET A 226 -3.48 1.70 -6.50
N HIS A 227 -3.85 2.82 -7.11
CA HIS A 227 -4.96 2.92 -8.07
C HIS A 227 -4.44 3.45 -9.42
N ASP A 228 -4.40 2.57 -10.41
CA ASP A 228 -3.86 2.81 -11.73
C ASP A 228 -4.78 3.74 -12.55
N PRO A 229 -4.31 4.95 -12.91
CA PRO A 229 -5.13 5.91 -13.64
C PRO A 229 -5.50 5.44 -15.06
N ARG A 230 -4.90 4.36 -15.57
CA ARG A 230 -5.27 3.74 -16.85
C ARG A 230 -6.57 2.94 -16.76
N ALA A 231 -6.94 2.45 -15.57
CA ALA A 231 -8.23 1.81 -15.34
C ALA A 231 -9.37 2.85 -15.26
N PHE A 232 -9.12 3.97 -14.60
CA PHE A 232 -10.10 5.05 -14.41
C PHE A 232 -9.52 6.41 -14.82
N ALA A 233 -9.88 6.89 -16.01
CA ALA A 233 -9.35 8.15 -16.54
C ALA A 233 -9.63 9.37 -15.64
N GLY A 234 -10.73 9.36 -14.87
CA GLY A 234 -11.03 10.38 -13.86
C GLY A 234 -9.97 10.47 -12.76
N GLN A 235 -9.36 9.34 -12.41
CA GLN A 235 -8.31 9.26 -11.40
C GLN A 235 -7.04 9.99 -11.83
N ALA A 236 -6.69 9.94 -13.12
CA ALA A 236 -5.56 10.70 -13.67
C ALA A 236 -5.74 12.22 -13.43
N LEU A 237 -6.95 12.73 -13.66
CA LEU A 237 -7.28 14.14 -13.43
C LEU A 237 -7.17 14.48 -11.94
N SER A 238 -7.66 13.61 -11.06
CA SER A 238 -7.56 13.79 -9.62
C SER A 238 -6.11 13.89 -9.16
N TYR A 239 -5.23 13.00 -9.58
CA TYR A 239 -3.80 13.08 -9.22
C TYR A 239 -3.13 14.37 -9.71
N ILE A 240 -3.36 14.75 -10.97
CA ILE A 240 -2.74 15.95 -11.57
C ILE A 240 -3.22 17.23 -10.88
N THR A 241 -4.50 17.30 -10.49
CA THR A 241 -5.10 18.50 -9.91
C THR A 241 -5.01 18.56 -8.38
N CYS A 242 -4.80 17.44 -7.70
CA CYS A 242 -4.68 17.39 -6.25
C CYS A 242 -3.52 18.25 -5.73
N TYR A 243 -3.79 19.08 -4.72
CA TYR A 243 -2.84 20.09 -4.26
C TYR A 243 -1.62 19.49 -3.53
N VAL A 244 -1.70 18.26 -3.03
CA VAL A 244 -0.58 17.58 -2.35
C VAL A 244 0.27 16.72 -3.29
N GLY A 245 -0.22 16.37 -4.48
CA GLY A 245 0.43 15.41 -5.39
C GLY A 245 -0.48 14.23 -5.72
N ALA A 246 0.08 13.09 -6.12
CA ALA A 246 -0.69 11.89 -6.43
C ALA A 246 -1.30 11.30 -5.14
N SER A 247 -2.54 11.65 -4.84
CA SER A 247 -3.25 11.17 -3.65
C SER A 247 -4.68 10.80 -4.02
N HIS A 248 -5.12 9.60 -3.62
CA HIS A 248 -6.46 9.09 -3.84
C HIS A 248 -7.47 9.64 -2.81
N GLU A 249 -6.99 9.95 -1.59
CA GLU A 249 -7.77 10.54 -0.48
C GLU A 249 -8.45 11.90 -0.77
N LYS A 250 -8.15 12.52 -1.92
CA LYS A 250 -8.72 13.82 -2.32
C LYS A 250 -9.23 13.74 -3.77
N CYS A 251 -10.56 13.64 -3.90
CA CYS A 251 -11.31 13.50 -5.16
C CYS A 251 -11.13 12.13 -5.83
N ASP A 252 -11.71 11.10 -5.23
CA ASP A 252 -11.50 9.73 -5.70
C ASP A 252 -12.55 9.26 -6.73
N TRP A 253 -12.13 8.62 -7.82
CA TRP A 253 -13.01 8.14 -8.89
C TRP A 253 -13.12 6.62 -8.97
N PHE A 254 -12.31 5.84 -8.25
CA PHE A 254 -12.46 4.37 -8.22
C PHE A 254 -13.60 3.92 -7.29
N ALA A 255 -14.10 4.82 -6.42
CA ALA A 255 -15.18 4.58 -5.47
C ALA A 255 -16.57 5.02 -5.98
N ALA A 256 -16.68 5.40 -7.26
CA ALA A 256 -17.89 5.94 -7.89
C ALA A 256 -18.84 4.86 -8.44
#